data_AF-A0A4S0MN66-F1
#
_entry.id   AF-A0A4S0MN66-F1
#
_cell.length_a   1.000
_cell.length_b   1.000
_cell.length_c   1.000
_cell.angle_alpha   90.00
_cell.angle_beta   90.00
_cell.angle_gamma   90.00
#
_symmetry.space_group_name_H-M   'P 1'
#
loop_
_entity.id
_entity.type
_entity.pdbx_description
1 polymer ?
#
loop_
_entity_poly.entity_id
_entity_poly.type
_entity_poly.pdbx_seq_one_letter_code
_entity_poly.pdbx_strand_id
1 'polypeptide(L)'
;RGMGFDWASARDLIRRSIAEARTVNGADLASGAGTDHLAPAAARTVDDVIYAYEEQFAFIEGEGGKAIMMASRALAAVAKGPDDYARVYDRILSQ
;
A
#
# COMPACT_ATOMS: atom_id res chain seq x y z
N ARG A 1 -1.67 10.01 1.93
CA ARG A 1 -2.74 9.59 0.99
C ARG A 1 -3.96 9.11 1.78
N GLY A 2 -5.17 9.25 1.26
CA GLY A 2 -6.43 8.98 1.99
C GLY A 2 -7.05 10.15 2.79
N MET A 3 -6.61 11.39 2.57
CA MET A 3 -7.23 12.64 3.06
C MET A 3 -7.38 13.59 1.86
N GLY A 4 -8.36 13.29 0.99
CA GLY A 4 -8.61 14.06 -0.24
C GLY A 4 -7.86 13.59 -1.50
N PHE A 5 -7.08 12.50 -1.41
CA PHE A 5 -6.46 11.86 -2.58
C PHE A 5 -6.67 10.34 -2.48
N ASP A 6 -7.55 9.81 -3.32
CA ASP A 6 -8.06 8.44 -3.29
C ASP A 6 -7.15 7.44 -4.02
N TRP A 7 -7.49 6.15 -3.85
CA TRP A 7 -6.74 5.04 -4.44
C TRP A 7 -6.86 4.94 -5.98
N ALA A 8 -7.91 5.46 -6.59
CA ALA A 8 -8.00 5.47 -8.05
C ALA A 8 -7.00 6.49 -8.64
N SER A 9 -6.95 7.69 -8.08
CA SER A 9 -6.09 8.80 -8.49
C SER A 9 -4.62 8.56 -8.16
N ALA A 10 -4.31 8.13 -6.92
CA ALA A 10 -3.88 6.74 -6.83
C ALA A 10 -2.89 6.13 -7.83
N ARG A 11 -3.43 5.01 -8.31
CA ARG A 11 -2.90 4.12 -9.30
C ARG A 11 -2.51 4.83 -10.58
N ASP A 12 -3.32 5.79 -11.03
CA ASP A 12 -3.02 6.51 -12.25
C ASP A 12 -1.74 7.36 -12.14
N LEU A 13 -1.57 8.07 -11.02
CA LEU A 13 -0.33 8.81 -10.75
C LEU A 13 0.88 7.86 -10.68
N ILE A 14 0.76 6.75 -9.95
CA ILE A 14 1.84 5.76 -9.81
C ILE A 14 2.28 5.24 -11.18
N ARG A 15 1.32 4.76 -11.99
CA ARG A 15 1.57 4.24 -13.34
C ARG A 15 2.27 5.27 -14.22
N ARG A 16 1.78 6.51 -14.24
CA ARG A 16 2.38 7.60 -15.05
C ARG A 16 3.77 7.96 -14.56
N SER A 17 3.96 8.09 -13.25
CA SER A 17 5.26 8.43 -12.66
C SER A 17 6.30 7.33 -12.88
N ILE A 18 5.93 6.06 -12.79
CA ILE A 18 6.83 4.93 -13.10
C ILE A 18 7.22 4.95 -14.59
N ALA A 19 6.23 5.13 -15.48
CA ALA A 19 6.49 5.22 -16.91
C ALA A 19 7.45 6.37 -17.25
N GLU A 20 7.26 7.53 -16.64
CA GLU A 20 8.13 8.69 -16.83
C GLU A 20 9.52 8.49 -16.21
N ALA A 21 9.62 7.93 -15.01
CA ALA A 21 10.91 7.70 -14.36
C ALA A 21 11.85 6.83 -15.20
N ARG A 22 11.32 5.92 -16.02
CA ARG A 22 12.11 5.09 -16.95
C ARG A 22 12.80 5.89 -18.06
N THR A 23 12.32 7.09 -18.38
CA THR A 23 12.92 7.95 -19.41
C THR A 23 14.04 8.83 -18.86
N VAL A 24 14.16 8.94 -17.52
CA VAL A 24 15.07 9.84 -16.84
C VAL A 24 16.25 9.05 -16.26
N ASN A 25 17.46 9.27 -16.80
CA ASN A 25 18.66 8.59 -16.33
C ASN A 25 18.94 8.90 -14.85
N GLY A 26 19.14 7.86 -14.04
CA GLY A 26 19.41 7.97 -12.61
C GLY A 26 18.17 8.23 -11.74
N ALA A 27 16.95 8.22 -12.30
CA ALA A 27 15.74 8.37 -11.51
C ALA A 27 15.55 7.20 -10.54
N ASP A 28 15.40 7.53 -9.26
CA ASP A 28 15.13 6.57 -8.19
C ASP A 28 13.72 6.83 -7.62
N LEU A 29 12.70 6.28 -8.27
CA LEU A 29 11.31 6.42 -7.86
C LEU A 29 10.85 5.22 -7.03
N ALA A 30 10.12 5.53 -5.95
CA ALA A 30 9.34 4.57 -5.19
C ALA A 30 7.95 5.13 -4.86
N SER A 31 6.96 4.26 -4.70
CA SER A 31 5.55 4.60 -4.54
C SER A 31 5.01 4.07 -3.21
N GLY A 32 4.26 4.91 -2.48
CA GLY A 32 3.62 4.49 -1.23
C GLY A 32 2.53 3.45 -1.44
N ALA A 33 2.66 2.31 -0.78
CA ALA A 33 1.68 1.23 -0.66
C ALA A 33 1.11 1.20 0.77
N GLY A 34 -0.18 1.45 0.91
CA GLY A 34 -0.90 1.44 2.18
C GLY A 34 -2.19 0.63 2.08
N THR A 35 -3.21 1.06 2.81
CA THR A 35 -4.54 0.44 2.81
C THR A 35 -5.64 1.49 2.71
N ASP A 36 -5.39 2.60 2.02
CA ASP A 36 -6.26 3.79 2.03
C ASP A 36 -7.55 3.64 1.21
N HIS A 37 -7.66 2.59 0.40
CA HIS A 37 -8.92 2.18 -0.23
C HIS A 37 -9.83 1.38 0.72
N LEU A 38 -9.27 0.79 1.78
CA LEU A 38 -10.03 0.11 2.82
C LEU A 38 -10.42 1.14 3.89
N ALA A 39 -11.69 1.52 3.92
CA ALA A 39 -12.21 2.38 4.97
C ALA A 39 -12.00 1.71 6.36
N PRO A 40 -11.50 2.42 7.38
CA PRO A 40 -11.24 1.81 8.69
C PRO A 40 -12.47 1.13 9.31
N ALA A 41 -13.67 1.69 9.12
CA ALA A 41 -14.91 1.11 9.61
C ALA A 41 -15.35 -0.17 8.87
N ALA A 42 -14.77 -0.45 7.70
CA ALA A 42 -15.04 -1.65 6.91
C ALA A 42 -14.06 -2.79 7.22
N ALA A 43 -12.92 -2.51 7.85
CA ALA A 43 -11.95 -3.53 8.26
C ALA A 43 -12.49 -4.31 9.47
N ARG A 44 -12.75 -5.60 9.29
CA ARG A 44 -13.32 -6.48 10.35
C ARG A 44 -12.26 -7.38 10.95
N THR A 45 -11.24 -7.71 10.17
CA THR A 45 -10.13 -8.60 10.55
C THR A 45 -8.79 -8.05 10.11
N VAL A 46 -7.71 -8.58 10.69
CA VAL A 46 -6.34 -8.30 10.21
C VAL A 46 -6.10 -8.84 8.79
N ASP A 47 -6.83 -9.87 8.38
CA ASP A 47 -6.71 -10.43 7.04
C ASP A 47 -7.27 -9.46 5.99
N ASP A 48 -8.33 -8.69 6.29
CA ASP A 48 -8.81 -7.61 5.40
C ASP A 48 -7.72 -6.56 5.12
N VAL A 49 -6.89 -6.27 6.13
CA VAL A 49 -5.77 -5.33 6.03
C VAL A 49 -4.63 -5.92 5.20
N ILE A 50 -4.33 -7.21 5.38
CA ILE A 50 -3.32 -7.93 4.58
C ILE A 50 -3.73 -7.89 3.10
N TYR A 51 -4.97 -8.26 2.77
CA TYR A 51 -5.46 -8.22 1.39
C TYR A 51 -5.39 -6.81 0.80
N ALA A 52 -5.69 -5.77 1.58
CA ALA A 52 -5.56 -4.38 1.14
C ALA A 52 -4.09 -4.02 0.83
N TYR A 53 -3.13 -4.43 1.67
CA TYR A 53 -1.72 -4.24 1.35
C TYR A 53 -1.32 -5.00 0.08
N GLU A 54 -1.66 -6.29 0.00
CA GLU A 54 -1.35 -7.14 -1.17
C GLU A 54 -1.87 -6.49 -2.47
N GLU A 55 -3.06 -5.89 -2.48
CA GLU A 55 -3.59 -5.19 -3.66
C GLU A 55 -2.68 -4.02 -4.11
N GLN A 56 -2.29 -3.14 -3.19
CA GLN A 56 -1.49 -1.98 -3.56
C GLN A 56 -0.05 -2.35 -3.91
N PHE A 57 0.55 -3.30 -3.18
CA PHE A 57 1.87 -3.83 -3.49
C PHE A 57 1.87 -4.49 -4.87
N ALA A 58 0.95 -5.42 -5.13
CA ALA A 58 0.85 -6.11 -6.41
C ALA A 58 0.65 -5.14 -7.58
N PHE A 59 -0.12 -4.06 -7.38
CA PHE A 59 -0.25 -3.02 -8.41
C PHE A 59 1.07 -2.29 -8.67
N ILE A 60 1.75 -1.80 -7.63
CA ILE A 60 3.02 -1.05 -7.77
C ILE A 60 4.11 -1.93 -8.39
N GLU A 61 4.25 -3.15 -7.90
CA GLU A 61 5.24 -4.13 -8.37
C GLU A 61 4.91 -4.60 -9.79
N GLY A 62 3.63 -4.78 -10.12
CA GLY A 62 3.17 -5.12 -11.46
C GLY A 62 3.46 -4.03 -12.50
N GLU A 63 3.46 -2.76 -12.09
CA GLU A 63 3.95 -1.65 -12.91
C GLU A 63 5.48 -1.59 -13.00
N GLY A 64 6.20 -2.45 -12.27
CA GLY A 64 7.66 -2.49 -12.18
C GLY A 64 8.24 -1.38 -11.29
N GLY A 65 7.46 -0.87 -10.35
CA GLY A 65 7.86 0.14 -9.38
C GLY A 65 8.35 -0.46 -8.06
N LYS A 66 9.08 0.35 -7.28
CA LYS A 66 9.43 0.02 -5.89
C LYS A 66 8.34 0.50 -4.94
N ALA A 67 7.93 -0.34 -4.00
CA ALA A 67 6.93 0.01 -3.00
C ALA A 67 7.56 0.58 -1.72
N ILE A 68 6.92 1.58 -1.13
CA ILE A 68 7.19 2.08 0.23
C ILE A 68 6.02 1.63 1.10
N MET A 69 6.26 0.78 2.10
CA MET A 69 5.22 0.38 3.03
C MET A 69 4.78 1.56 3.90
N MET A 70 3.55 2.00 3.72
CA MET A 70 2.93 3.09 4.47
C MET A 70 2.19 2.54 5.69
N ALA A 71 2.02 3.35 6.74
CA ALA A 71 1.17 2.99 7.88
C ALA A 71 -0.31 2.82 7.47
N SER A 72 -1.01 1.89 8.13
CA SER A 72 -2.42 1.58 7.87
C SER A 72 -3.34 2.09 8.97
N ARG A 73 -4.34 2.91 8.60
CA ARG A 73 -5.42 3.34 9.50
C ARG A 73 -6.40 2.19 9.82
N ALA A 74 -6.59 1.28 8.88
CA ALA A 74 -7.42 0.09 9.08
C ALA A 74 -6.77 -0.87 10.10
N LEU A 75 -5.46 -1.09 10.00
CA LEU A 75 -4.70 -1.86 10.98
C LEU A 75 -4.80 -1.25 12.37
N ALA A 76 -4.59 0.07 12.46
CA ALA A 76 -4.70 0.79 13.73
C ALA A 76 -6.09 0.69 14.38
N ALA A 77 -7.15 0.50 13.58
CA ALA A 77 -8.51 0.34 14.08
C ALA A 77 -8.88 -1.09 14.48
N VAL A 78 -8.34 -2.10 13.79
CA VAL A 78 -8.76 -3.52 13.96
C VAL A 78 -7.82 -4.33 14.85
N ALA A 79 -6.57 -3.92 15.00
CA ALA A 79 -5.58 -4.63 15.81
C ALA A 79 -5.97 -4.63 17.29
N LYS A 80 -5.79 -5.77 17.96
CA LYS A 80 -6.06 -5.98 19.39
C LYS A 80 -4.80 -5.92 20.25
N GLY A 81 -3.63 -5.93 19.62
CA GLY A 81 -2.34 -5.91 20.30
C GLY A 81 -1.16 -5.91 19.33
N PRO A 82 0.08 -5.88 19.87
CA PRO A 82 1.30 -5.83 19.06
C PRO A 82 1.47 -7.05 18.13
N ASP A 83 1.00 -8.22 18.54
CA ASP A 83 1.12 -9.45 17.74
C ASP A 83 0.36 -9.36 16.40
N ASP A 84 -0.73 -8.60 16.35
CA ASP A 84 -1.47 -8.37 15.10
C ASP A 84 -0.64 -7.55 14.12
N TYR A 85 0.09 -6.52 14.60
CA TYR A 85 1.01 -5.77 13.76
C TYR A 85 2.14 -6.66 13.25
N ALA A 86 2.74 -7.46 14.14
CA ALA A 86 3.80 -8.39 13.77
C ALA A 86 3.33 -9.36 12.68
N ARG A 87 2.14 -9.95 12.83
CA ARG A 87 1.54 -10.85 11.84
C ARG A 87 1.33 -10.17 10.48
N VAL A 88 0.77 -8.95 10.45
CA VAL A 88 0.53 -8.24 9.19
C VAL A 88 1.85 -7.89 8.50
N TYR A 89 2.81 -7.34 9.24
CA TYR A 89 4.09 -6.95 8.66
C TYR A 89 4.93 -8.15 8.23
N ASP A 90 4.97 -9.23 9.01
CA ASP A 90 5.63 -10.48 8.65
C ASP A 90 5.08 -11.04 7.33
N ARG A 91 3.74 -11.07 7.19
CA ARG A 91 3.08 -11.54 5.97
C ARG A 91 3.43 -10.72 4.74
N ILE A 92 3.40 -9.39 4.83
CA ILE A 92 3.67 -8.53 3.65
C ILE A 92 5.16 -8.42 3.34
N LEU A 93 6.05 -8.48 4.33
CA LEU A 93 7.50 -8.40 4.10
C LEU A 93 8.12 -9.73 3.63
N SER A 94 7.43 -10.86 3.79
CA SER A 94 7.90 -12.19 3.38
C SER A 94 7.43 -12.63 2.00
N GLN A 95 6.63 -11.81 1.31
CA GLN A 95 6.10 -12.12 -0.02
C GLN A 95 7.18 -12.10 -1.12
#